data_AF-A0A537AA04-F1
#
_entry.id   AF-A0A537AA04-F1
#
_cell.length_a   1.000
_cell.length_b   1.000
_cell.length_c   1.000
_cell.angle_alpha   90.00
_cell.angle_beta   90.00
_cell.angle_gamma   90.00
#
_symmetry.space_group_name_H-M   'P 1'
#
loop_
_entity.id
_entity.type
_entity.pdbx_description
1 polymer ?
#
loop_
_entity_poly.entity_id
_entity_poly.type
_entity_poly.pdbx_seq_one_letter_code
_entity_poly.pdbx_strand_id
1 'polypeptide(L)'
;MRGGAAIAEKFHGTRYRSRIASLLKSISPALDNLDQMLPPAQLLSAAVEANVRWTIRVVLESREGKARAVRGDVKLVGAIYDLVTGRVRLLQ
;
A
#
# COMPACT_ATOMS: atom_id res chain seq x y z
N MET A 1 -0.45 2.80 11.10
CA MET A 1 -1.75 2.16 10.80
C MET A 1 -2.46 2.88 9.64
N ARG A 2 -2.14 2.58 8.37
CA ARG A 2 -2.83 3.18 7.20
C ARG A 2 -3.80 2.21 6.52
N GLY A 3 -3.45 0.92 6.43
CA GLY A 3 -4.30 -0.11 5.79
C GLY A 3 -5.67 -0.27 6.46
N GLY A 4 -5.72 -0.32 7.80
CA GLY A 4 -6.99 -0.47 8.52
C GLY A 4 -7.96 0.71 8.31
N ALA A 5 -7.45 1.94 8.25
CA ALA A 5 -8.27 3.12 7.98
C ALA A 5 -8.80 3.14 6.55
N ALA A 6 -8.00 2.68 5.57
CA ALA A 6 -8.40 2.60 4.18
C ALA A 6 -9.48 1.54 3.93
N ILE A 7 -9.36 0.38 4.58
CA ILE A 7 -10.39 -0.67 4.58
C ILE A 7 -11.69 -0.11 5.17
N ALA A 8 -11.61 0.61 6.30
CA ALA A 8 -12.77 1.21 6.96
C ALA A 8 -13.49 2.28 6.12
N GLU A 9 -12.75 3.12 5.38
CA GLU A 9 -13.36 4.09 4.47
C GLU A 9 -13.97 3.42 3.24
N LYS A 10 -13.24 2.48 2.61
CA LYS A 10 -13.64 1.87 1.35
C LYS A 10 -14.78 0.87 1.49
N PHE A 11 -14.75 0.02 2.51
CA PHE A 11 -15.67 -1.11 2.67
C PHE A 11 -16.70 -0.90 3.78
N HIS A 12 -16.45 0.03 4.71
CA HIS A 12 -17.33 0.27 5.86
C HIS A 12 -17.88 1.72 5.92
N GLY A 13 -17.66 2.53 4.88
CA GLY A 13 -18.25 3.88 4.76
C GLY A 13 -17.76 4.91 5.78
N THR A 14 -16.63 4.65 6.44
CA THR A 14 -16.08 5.55 7.47
C THR A 14 -15.50 6.81 6.84
N ARG A 15 -15.99 8.01 7.20
CA ARG A 15 -15.45 9.29 6.71
C ARG A 15 -14.40 9.85 7.66
N TYR A 16 -13.19 10.12 7.15
CA TYR A 16 -12.12 10.79 7.89
C TYR A 16 -11.98 12.27 7.49
N ARG A 17 -11.53 13.16 8.39
CA ARG A 17 -11.33 14.60 8.08
C ARG A 17 -10.21 14.83 7.04
N SER A 18 -10.33 15.95 6.32
CA SER A 18 -9.67 16.33 5.05
C SER A 18 -8.29 15.71 4.74
N ARG A 19 -7.28 15.85 5.61
CA ARG A 19 -5.92 15.35 5.34
C ARG A 19 -5.81 13.82 5.29
N ILE A 20 -6.56 13.12 6.16
CA ILE A 20 -6.56 11.66 6.16
C ILE A 20 -7.30 11.16 4.93
N ALA A 21 -8.44 11.76 4.58
CA ALA A 21 -9.18 11.40 3.36
C ALA A 21 -8.33 11.55 2.09
N SER A 22 -7.53 12.63 1.95
CA SER A 22 -6.61 12.77 0.81
C SER A 22 -5.56 11.67 0.75
N LEU A 23 -5.04 11.25 1.90
CA LEU A 23 -4.08 10.15 2.01
C LEU A 23 -4.73 8.80 1.70
N LEU A 24 -5.98 8.59 2.13
CA LEU A 24 -6.70 7.37 1.85
C LEU A 24 -7.07 7.27 0.37
N LYS A 25 -7.44 8.39 -0.27
CA LYS A 25 -7.71 8.45 -1.72
C LYS A 25 -6.51 8.01 -2.57
N SER A 26 -5.27 8.28 -2.14
CA SER A 26 -4.08 7.87 -2.90
C SER A 26 -3.78 6.37 -2.81
N ILE A 27 -4.33 5.67 -1.82
CA ILE A 27 -4.12 4.24 -1.59
C ILE A 27 -5.35 3.39 -1.94
N SER A 28 -6.54 3.98 -2.06
CA SER A 28 -7.77 3.29 -2.47
C SER A 28 -7.65 2.46 -3.75
N PRO A 29 -6.94 2.91 -4.82
CA PRO A 29 -6.75 2.10 -6.02
C PRO A 29 -6.00 0.79 -5.75
N ALA A 30 -5.08 0.79 -4.77
CA ALA A 30 -4.36 -0.42 -4.37
C ALA A 30 -5.30 -1.50 -3.82
N LEU A 31 -6.47 -1.09 -3.32
CA LEU A 31 -7.42 -1.97 -2.65
C LEU A 31 -8.51 -2.49 -3.59
N ASP A 32 -8.50 -2.17 -4.89
CA ASP A 32 -9.59 -2.51 -5.84
C ASP A 32 -9.73 -4.02 -6.05
N ASN A 33 -8.63 -4.77 -5.95
CA ASN A 33 -8.59 -6.21 -6.20
C ASN A 33 -8.44 -7.04 -4.92
N LEU A 34 -8.79 -6.49 -3.74
CA LEU A 34 -8.75 -7.26 -2.50
C LEU A 34 -9.94 -8.23 -2.43
N ASP A 35 -9.64 -9.47 -2.08
CA ASP A 35 -10.68 -10.45 -1.75
C ASP A 35 -11.30 -10.12 -0.38
N GLN A 36 -12.54 -9.63 -0.41
CA GLN A 36 -13.30 -9.23 0.77
C GLN A 36 -13.79 -10.42 1.60
N MET A 37 -13.70 -11.65 1.07
CA MET A 37 -14.07 -12.86 1.81
C MET A 37 -12.95 -13.32 2.76
N LEU A 38 -11.76 -12.70 2.70
CA LEU A 38 -10.66 -13.02 3.59
C LEU A 38 -11.01 -12.70 5.06
N PRO A 39 -10.53 -13.52 6.01
CA PRO A 39 -10.61 -13.18 7.43
C PRO A 39 -9.97 -11.81 7.73
N PRO A 40 -10.46 -11.04 8.72
CA PRO A 40 -10.03 -9.65 8.94
C PRO A 40 -8.51 -9.44 9.03
N ALA A 41 -7.79 -10.35 9.70
CA ALA A 41 -6.33 -10.28 9.80
C ALA A 41 -5.63 -10.51 8.45
N GLN A 42 -6.15 -11.42 7.64
CA GLN A 42 -5.61 -11.72 6.30
C GLN A 42 -5.95 -10.58 5.33
N LEU A 43 -7.16 -10.04 5.40
CA LEU A 43 -7.58 -8.87 4.63
C LEU A 43 -6.71 -7.65 4.93
N LEU A 44 -6.41 -7.39 6.21
CA LEU A 44 -5.50 -6.31 6.61
C LEU A 44 -4.08 -6.53 6.08
N SER A 45 -3.56 -7.76 6.20
CA SER A 45 -2.24 -8.10 5.66
C SER A 45 -2.16 -7.90 4.15
N ALA A 46 -3.18 -8.36 3.41
CA ALA A 46 -3.31 -8.19 1.97
C ALA A 46 -3.41 -6.70 1.59
N ALA A 47 -4.18 -5.90 2.34
CA ALA A 47 -4.29 -4.46 2.12
C ALA A 47 -2.95 -3.72 2.34
N VAL A 48 -2.18 -4.12 3.36
CA VAL A 48 -0.84 -3.56 3.59
C VAL A 48 0.10 -3.89 2.43
N GLU A 49 0.11 -5.14 1.98
CA GLU A 49 0.93 -5.56 0.84
C GLU A 49 0.53 -4.84 -0.46
N ALA A 50 -0.76 -4.80 -0.76
CA ALA A 50 -1.26 -4.11 -1.95
C ALA A 50 -0.87 -2.63 -1.94
N ASN A 51 -0.96 -1.96 -0.79
CA ASN A 51 -0.51 -0.57 -0.61
C ASN A 51 0.99 -0.39 -0.89
N VAL A 52 1.85 -1.31 -0.43
CA VAL A 52 3.29 -1.24 -0.73
C VAL A 52 3.55 -1.45 -2.21
N ARG A 53 2.94 -2.46 -2.84
CA ARG A 53 3.08 -2.72 -4.28
C ARG A 53 2.61 -1.55 -5.15
N TRP A 54 1.50 -0.92 -4.77
CA TRP A 54 1.01 0.29 -5.42
C TRP A 54 1.99 1.45 -5.30
N THR A 55 2.56 1.66 -4.10
CA THR A 55 3.54 2.72 -3.88
C THR A 55 4.80 2.52 -4.73
N ILE A 56 5.31 1.28 -4.83
CA ILE A 56 6.42 0.93 -5.71
C ILE A 56 6.09 1.29 -7.17
N ARG A 57 4.90 0.90 -7.64
CA ARG A 57 4.43 1.20 -9.00
C ARG A 57 4.40 2.71 -9.26
N VAL A 58 3.78 3.48 -8.36
CA VAL A 58 3.68 4.95 -8.48
C VAL A 58 5.08 5.59 -8.54
N VAL A 59 6.02 5.13 -7.71
CA VAL A 59 7.40 5.63 -7.73
C VAL A 59 8.09 5.29 -9.05
N LEU A 60 7.96 4.05 -9.55
CA LEU A 60 8.54 3.66 -10.84
C LEU A 60 7.94 4.42 -12.02
N GLU A 61 6.64 4.72 -11.97
CA GLU A 61 5.92 5.41 -13.04
C GLU A 61 6.17 6.92 -13.07
N SER A 62 6.71 7.49 -11.98
CA SER A 62 7.13 8.89 -11.90
C SER A 62 8.22 9.23 -12.92
N ARG A 63 8.40 10.53 -13.21
CA ARG A 63 9.42 11.00 -14.15
C ARG A 63 10.82 10.61 -13.68
N GLU A 64 11.09 10.78 -12.39
CA GLU A 64 12.33 10.45 -11.74
C GLU A 64 12.56 8.93 -11.72
N GLY A 65 11.51 8.16 -11.40
CA GLY A 65 11.55 6.69 -11.41
C GLY A 65 11.90 6.14 -12.79
N LYS A 66 11.22 6.60 -13.83
CA LYS A 66 11.52 6.23 -15.23
C LYS A 66 12.94 6.63 -15.63
N ALA A 67 13.37 7.84 -15.30
CA ALA A 67 14.71 8.31 -15.62
C ALA A 67 15.82 7.48 -14.96
N ARG A 68 15.62 7.05 -13.70
CA ARG A 68 16.55 6.16 -12.96
C ARG A 68 16.49 4.73 -13.47
N ALA A 69 15.31 4.21 -13.78
CA ALA A 69 15.14 2.87 -14.34
C ALA A 69 15.90 2.70 -15.67
N VAL A 70 15.87 3.71 -16.54
CA VAL A 70 16.64 3.72 -17.81
C VAL A 70 18.15 3.71 -17.57
N ARG A 71 18.62 4.36 -16.49
CA ARG A 71 20.05 4.40 -16.13
C ARG A 71 20.54 3.11 -15.47
N GLY A 72 19.63 2.32 -14.89
CA GLY A 72 19.95 1.07 -14.20
C GLY A 72 20.75 1.24 -12.90
N ASP A 73 20.85 2.47 -12.38
CA ASP A 73 21.66 2.82 -11.20
C ASP A 73 20.89 2.72 -9.87
N VAL A 74 19.60 2.40 -9.92
CA VAL A 74 18.72 2.32 -8.75
C VAL A 74 17.92 1.03 -8.72
N LYS A 75 17.85 0.41 -7.55
CA LYS A 75 16.94 -0.70 -7.25
C LYS A 75 15.87 -0.24 -6.26
N LEU A 76 14.61 -0.37 -6.64
CA LEU A 76 13.47 -0.11 -5.75
C LEU A 76 12.96 -1.44 -5.18
N VAL A 77 12.76 -1.49 -3.86
CA VAL A 77 12.29 -2.69 -3.16
C VAL A 77 11.20 -2.31 -2.17
N GLY A 78 10.13 -3.10 -2.12
CA GLY A 78 9.11 -2.99 -1.09
C GLY A 78 9.47 -3.75 0.17
N ALA A 79 9.05 -3.27 1.33
CA ALA A 79 9.20 -4.00 2.57
C ALA A 79 7.97 -3.84 3.46
N ILE A 80 7.63 -4.89 4.20
CA ILE A 80 6.63 -4.88 5.27
C ILE A 80 7.34 -5.23 6.57
N TYR A 81 7.12 -4.42 7.59
CA TYR A 81 7.60 -4.68 8.95
C TYR A 81 6.47 -5.25 9.80
N ASP A 82 6.73 -6.39 10.44
CA ASP A 82 5.84 -6.98 11.42
C ASP A 82 6.23 -6.48 12.83
N LEU A 83 5.32 -5.74 13.47
CA LEU A 83 5.57 -5.11 14.77
C LEU A 83 5.64 -6.12 15.93
N VAL A 84 5.05 -7.31 15.79
CA VAL A 84 4.99 -8.32 16.86
C VAL A 84 6.28 -9.14 16.88
N THR A 85 6.75 -9.54 15.72
CA THR A 85 7.91 -10.42 15.54
C THR A 85 9.20 -9.64 15.29
N GLY A 86 9.12 -8.35 14.95
CA GLY A 86 10.25 -7.52 14.56
C GLY A 86 10.85 -7.87 13.20
N ARG A 87 10.16 -8.71 12.40
CA ARG A 87 10.68 -9.19 11.11
C ARG A 87 10.32 -8.25 9.97
N VAL A 88 11.26 -8.11 9.03
CA VAL A 88 11.04 -7.45 7.75
C VAL A 88 10.83 -8.50 6.67
N ARG A 89 9.73 -8.39 5.91
CA ARG A 89 9.51 -9.15 4.69
C ARG A 89 9.71 -8.24 3.48
N LEU A 90 10.68 -8.57 2.64
CA LEU A 90 10.86 -7.89 1.36
C LEU A 90 9.82 -8.39 0.36
N LEU A 91 9.26 -7.45 -0.40
CA LEU A 91 8.36 -7.73 -1.52
C LEU A 91 9.18 -7.59 -2.80
N GLN A 92 9.25 -8.68 -3.56
CA GLN A 92 9.74 -8.67 -4.93
C GLN A 92 8.60 -8.35 -5.90
#